data_AF-A0A0L6CP59-F1
#
_entry.id   AF-A0A0L6CP59-F1
#
_cell.length_a   1.000
_cell.length_b   1.000
_cell.length_c   1.000
_cell.angle_alpha   90.00
_cell.angle_beta   90.00
_cell.angle_gamma   90.00
#
_symmetry.space_group_name_H-M   'P 1'
#
loop_
_entity.id
_entity.type
_entity.pdbx_description
1 polymer ?
#
loop_
_entity_poly.entity_id
_entity_poly.type
_entity_poly.pdbx_seq_one_letter_code
_entity_poly.pdbx_strand_id
1 'polypeptide(L)'
;MTAADRRPLPPAYRTEPRHLGYRGTELDRPFAGYMATATSPVQPHVPDVLAAGPSPARLAYDVDEASARLSRPGYDPLETGWAELPGGVLFVSTLTDMPGVTASMWDWWFGWHSTDTARYKLWHPDAHQFTTIGEDRSGDRTLTDRQRYIGNVSYVDEYIGADLHRLAIRFVDPSSLGLADRVGTTHICARVTLSDLPVAIGWLVHQVRPTDSGSEMRSRFFLRHFELMALSARSLAPGVRGRALSALPGPVRAGVNRVLPVVGSRLTPSTLCHDMVEHCAAEMNHLASFLPSLHAEFGDVP
;
A
#
# COMPACT_ATOMS: atom_id res chain seq x y z
N MET A 1 2.46 17.75 -0.08
CA MET A 1 1.19 17.78 -0.83
C MET A 1 1.50 17.83 -2.31
N THR A 2 1.00 16.87 -3.08
CA THR A 2 1.15 16.82 -4.53
C THR A 2 -0.01 17.52 -5.24
N ALA A 3 0.03 17.61 -6.58
CA ALA A 3 -1.11 18.08 -7.36
C ALA A 3 -2.33 17.15 -7.20
N ALA A 4 -2.11 15.83 -7.05
CA ALA A 4 -3.17 14.85 -6.84
C ALA A 4 -3.92 15.06 -5.52
N ASP A 5 -3.25 15.47 -4.44
CA ASP A 5 -3.88 15.82 -3.14
C ASP A 5 -4.87 16.99 -3.21
N ARG A 6 -4.84 17.77 -4.30
CA ARG A 6 -5.73 18.91 -4.52
C ARG A 6 -6.89 18.58 -5.46
N ARG A 7 -6.82 17.46 -6.17
CA ARG A 7 -7.86 17.06 -7.12
C ARG A 7 -9.12 16.61 -6.39
N PRO A 8 -10.30 16.78 -7.00
CA PRO A 8 -11.52 16.15 -6.51
C PRO A 8 -11.36 14.63 -6.48
N LEU A 9 -12.04 13.96 -5.55
CA LEU A 9 -12.21 12.52 -5.60
C LEU A 9 -12.72 12.08 -6.99
N PRO A 10 -12.17 10.98 -7.54
CA PRO A 10 -12.69 10.41 -8.77
C PRO A 10 -14.19 10.06 -8.66
N PRO A 11 -14.99 10.27 -9.72
CA PRO A 11 -16.41 9.90 -9.72
C PRO A 11 -16.66 8.44 -9.34
N ALA A 12 -15.81 7.52 -9.82
CA ALA A 12 -15.86 6.09 -9.55
C ALA A 12 -15.91 5.78 -8.04
N TYR A 13 -15.22 6.57 -7.21
CA TYR A 13 -15.27 6.43 -5.75
C TYR A 13 -16.70 6.45 -5.20
N ARG A 14 -17.62 7.18 -5.83
CA ARG A 14 -19.01 7.29 -5.35
C ARG A 14 -19.97 6.30 -5.98
N THR A 15 -19.69 5.88 -7.21
CA THR A 15 -20.66 5.19 -8.06
C THR A 15 -20.38 3.71 -8.19
N GLU A 16 -19.13 3.29 -8.05
CA GLU A 16 -18.75 1.91 -8.29
C GLU A 16 -19.08 1.01 -7.09
N PRO A 17 -19.68 -0.17 -7.30
CA PRO A 17 -20.04 -1.05 -6.20
C PRO A 17 -18.81 -1.69 -5.53
N ARG A 18 -18.87 -1.87 -4.22
CA ARG A 18 -17.84 -2.58 -3.43
C ARG A 18 -18.26 -4.02 -3.22
N HIS A 19 -17.43 -4.97 -3.65
CA HIS A 19 -17.67 -6.38 -3.39
C HIS A 19 -16.41 -7.22 -3.60
N LEU A 20 -16.36 -8.37 -2.95
CA LEU A 20 -15.35 -9.39 -3.20
C LEU A 20 -15.67 -10.20 -4.46
N GLY A 21 -14.61 -10.76 -5.03
CA GLY A 21 -14.67 -11.58 -6.24
C GLY A 21 -15.15 -10.82 -7.48
N TYR A 22 -15.14 -11.52 -8.61
CA TYR A 22 -15.67 -11.02 -9.87
C TYR A 22 -17.18 -11.28 -9.99
N ARG A 23 -17.91 -10.34 -10.59
CA ARG A 23 -19.35 -10.44 -10.88
C ARG A 23 -19.67 -9.81 -12.24
N GLY A 24 -20.70 -10.33 -12.89
CA GLY A 24 -21.20 -9.77 -14.15
C GLY A 24 -20.11 -9.63 -15.20
N THR A 25 -19.98 -8.43 -15.77
CA THR A 25 -19.01 -8.11 -16.83
C THR A 25 -17.54 -8.21 -16.41
N GLU A 26 -17.23 -8.31 -15.12
CA GLU A 26 -15.85 -8.55 -14.65
C GLU A 26 -15.35 -9.93 -15.09
N LEU A 27 -16.25 -10.90 -15.28
CA LEU A 27 -15.94 -12.25 -15.77
C LEU A 27 -15.55 -12.25 -17.26
N ASP A 28 -15.94 -11.22 -18.00
CA ASP A 28 -15.67 -11.07 -19.44
C ASP A 28 -14.39 -10.25 -19.70
N ARG A 29 -13.69 -9.80 -18.65
CA ARG A 29 -12.46 -9.00 -18.82
C ARG A 29 -11.36 -9.84 -19.47
N PRO A 30 -10.51 -9.26 -20.32
CA PRO A 30 -9.44 -10.00 -20.99
C PRO A 30 -8.50 -10.75 -20.02
N PHE A 31 -8.24 -10.16 -18.85
CA PHE A 31 -7.40 -10.72 -17.80
C PHE A 31 -8.19 -11.58 -16.78
N ALA A 32 -9.48 -11.85 -16.99
CA ALA A 32 -10.30 -12.56 -16.01
C ALA A 32 -9.85 -13.99 -15.74
N GLY A 33 -9.12 -14.62 -16.68
CA GLY A 33 -8.50 -15.93 -16.48
C GLY A 33 -7.46 -15.97 -15.36
N TYR A 34 -6.93 -14.82 -14.93
CA TYR A 34 -6.00 -14.72 -13.81
C TYR A 34 -6.71 -14.63 -12.45
N MET A 35 -8.02 -14.41 -12.42
CA MET A 35 -8.76 -14.28 -11.17
C MET A 35 -8.91 -15.64 -10.49
N ALA A 36 -8.22 -15.82 -9.37
CA ALA A 36 -8.37 -17.00 -8.53
C ALA A 36 -9.64 -16.92 -7.66
N THR A 37 -10.15 -18.07 -7.24
CA THR A 37 -11.30 -18.15 -6.32
C THR A 37 -10.94 -17.75 -4.89
N ALA A 38 -9.67 -17.88 -4.51
CA ALA A 38 -9.12 -17.51 -3.22
C ALA A 38 -7.64 -17.14 -3.40
N THR A 39 -7.11 -16.38 -2.47
CA THR A 39 -5.70 -15.96 -2.44
C THR A 39 -4.80 -17.16 -2.18
N SER A 40 -3.61 -17.17 -2.78
CA SER A 40 -2.62 -18.23 -2.54
C SER A 40 -2.19 -18.23 -1.07
N PRO A 41 -1.86 -19.40 -0.49
CA PRO A 41 -1.29 -19.47 0.85
C PRO A 41 -0.05 -18.58 1.00
N VAL A 42 0.17 -18.04 2.20
CA VAL A 42 1.40 -17.32 2.54
C VAL A 42 2.63 -18.23 2.48
N GLN A 43 3.83 -17.65 2.40
CA GLN A 43 5.08 -18.42 2.34
C GLN A 43 5.35 -19.17 3.66
N PRO A 44 6.09 -20.31 3.64
CA PRO A 44 6.17 -21.23 4.78
C PRO A 44 6.66 -20.64 6.10
N HIS A 45 7.45 -19.56 6.06
CA HIS A 45 7.98 -18.91 7.27
C HIS A 45 6.97 -18.00 7.98
N VAL A 46 5.90 -17.59 7.28
CA VAL A 46 4.95 -16.59 7.79
C VAL A 46 4.07 -17.14 8.93
N PRO A 47 3.49 -18.36 8.86
CA PRO A 47 2.68 -18.91 9.95
C PRO A 47 3.41 -18.98 11.29
N ASP A 48 4.70 -19.33 11.28
CA ASP A 48 5.52 -19.38 12.50
C ASP A 48 5.70 -17.98 13.12
N VAL A 49 5.87 -16.95 12.29
CA VAL A 49 5.95 -15.55 12.74
C VAL A 49 4.63 -15.07 13.33
N LEU A 50 3.50 -15.37 12.66
CA LEU A 50 2.17 -15.02 13.16
C LEU A 50 1.87 -15.67 14.51
N ALA A 51 2.25 -16.95 14.67
CA ALA A 51 2.09 -17.68 15.93
C ALA A 51 3.02 -17.18 17.05
N ALA A 52 4.24 -16.71 16.71
CA ALA A 52 5.20 -16.20 17.68
C ALA A 52 4.79 -14.84 18.30
N GLY A 53 4.08 -14.00 17.54
CA GLY A 53 3.61 -12.70 18.00
C GLY A 53 4.67 -11.59 17.92
N PRO A 54 4.52 -10.50 18.70
CA PRO A 54 5.37 -9.31 18.58
C PRO A 54 6.82 -9.58 18.98
N SER A 55 7.75 -9.00 18.23
CA SER A 55 9.19 -9.00 18.49
C SER A 55 9.64 -7.85 19.40
N PRO A 56 10.83 -7.93 20.02
CA PRO A 56 11.40 -6.82 20.77
C PRO A 56 11.63 -5.57 19.92
N ALA A 57 11.26 -4.40 20.45
CA ALA A 57 11.37 -3.09 19.78
C ALA A 57 12.75 -2.80 19.18
N ARG A 58 13.83 -3.27 19.81
CA ARG A 58 15.23 -3.08 19.34
C ARG A 58 15.53 -3.71 17.97
N LEU A 59 14.66 -4.61 17.48
CA LEU A 59 14.81 -5.23 16.17
C LEU A 59 14.14 -4.41 15.06
N ALA A 60 13.20 -3.53 15.43
CA ALA A 60 12.50 -2.63 14.55
C ALA A 60 13.21 -1.27 14.43
N TYR A 61 12.69 -0.42 13.55
CA TYR A 61 13.17 0.94 13.29
C TYR A 61 12.02 1.79 12.74
N ASP A 62 12.17 3.12 12.74
CA ASP A 62 11.15 4.04 12.20
C ASP A 62 11.45 4.45 10.75
N VAL A 63 10.51 5.15 10.10
CA VAL A 63 10.55 5.52 8.69
C VAL A 63 11.80 6.34 8.32
N ASP A 64 12.28 7.17 9.24
CA ASP A 64 13.47 8.02 9.05
C ASP A 64 14.75 7.18 8.87
N GLU A 65 14.76 5.94 9.36
CA GLU A 65 15.88 5.01 9.23
C GLU A 65 15.73 4.09 8.01
N ALA A 66 14.58 4.11 7.31
CA ALA A 66 14.24 3.15 6.26
C ALA A 66 15.27 3.12 5.13
N SER A 67 15.75 4.29 4.68
CA SER A 67 16.79 4.34 3.65
C SER A 67 18.10 3.70 4.12
N ALA A 68 18.56 4.03 5.32
CA ALA A 68 19.78 3.48 5.88
C ALA A 68 19.70 1.96 6.13
N ARG A 69 18.51 1.42 6.40
CA ARG A 69 18.27 -0.01 6.68
C ARG A 69 18.11 -0.80 5.38
N LEU A 70 17.26 -0.35 4.48
CA LEU A 70 16.98 -1.04 3.21
C LEU A 70 18.15 -0.97 2.22
N SER A 71 19.08 -0.03 2.40
CA SER A 71 20.26 0.09 1.54
C SER A 71 21.39 -0.88 1.88
N ARG A 72 21.39 -1.48 3.08
CA ARG A 72 22.43 -2.42 3.56
C ARG A 72 22.38 -3.74 2.78
N PRO A 73 23.55 -4.37 2.54
CA PRO A 73 23.59 -5.72 2.01
C PRO A 73 23.01 -6.71 3.05
N GLY A 74 22.47 -7.83 2.55
CA GLY A 74 21.87 -8.86 3.40
C GLY A 74 20.49 -8.47 3.93
N TYR A 75 20.20 -8.94 5.14
CA TYR A 75 18.89 -8.89 5.78
C TYR A 75 18.98 -8.32 7.19
N ASP A 76 17.94 -7.60 7.60
CA ASP A 76 17.77 -7.20 8.99
C ASP A 76 17.32 -8.40 9.86
N PRO A 77 17.49 -8.35 11.19
CA PRO A 77 17.02 -9.44 12.06
C PRO A 77 15.51 -9.69 12.04
N LEU A 78 14.71 -8.70 11.62
CA LEU A 78 13.25 -8.76 11.54
C LEU A 78 12.83 -8.41 10.11
N GLU A 79 12.97 -9.37 9.19
CA GLU A 79 12.51 -9.24 7.79
C GLU A 79 11.03 -9.60 7.62
N THR A 80 10.51 -10.49 8.48
CA THR A 80 9.08 -10.81 8.58
C THR A 80 8.68 -10.79 10.05
N GLY A 81 7.64 -10.02 10.39
CA GLY A 81 7.12 -9.86 11.76
C GLY A 81 6.88 -8.40 12.12
N TRP A 82 6.59 -8.14 13.39
CA TRP A 82 6.26 -6.79 13.86
C TRP A 82 6.79 -6.49 15.26
N ALA A 83 6.92 -5.21 15.58
CA ALA A 83 7.22 -4.73 16.92
C ALA A 83 6.61 -3.33 17.15
N GLU A 84 6.44 -2.96 18.41
CA GLU A 84 6.07 -1.60 18.80
C GLU A 84 7.31 -0.84 19.27
N LEU A 85 7.57 0.33 18.68
CA LEU A 85 8.68 1.20 19.06
C LEU A 85 8.35 1.98 20.35
N PRO A 86 9.36 2.50 21.09
CA PRO A 86 9.16 3.30 22.30
C PRO A 86 8.29 4.57 22.14
N GLY A 87 7.96 4.98 20.91
CA GLY A 87 7.03 6.07 20.60
C GLY A 87 5.59 5.64 20.26
N GLY A 88 5.29 4.34 20.31
CA GLY A 88 3.97 3.78 19.96
C GLY A 88 3.74 3.54 18.47
N VAL A 89 4.73 3.85 17.62
CA VAL A 89 4.74 3.45 16.20
C VAL A 89 4.82 1.92 16.13
N LEU A 90 3.97 1.35 15.29
CA LEU A 90 3.96 -0.08 15.02
C LEU A 90 4.75 -0.33 13.74
N PHE A 91 5.87 -1.03 13.87
CA PHE A 91 6.67 -1.48 12.75
C PHE A 91 6.21 -2.86 12.31
N VAL A 92 5.87 -3.01 11.04
CA VAL A 92 5.55 -4.30 10.41
C VAL A 92 6.49 -4.53 9.24
N SER A 93 6.95 -5.76 9.08
CA SER A 93 7.83 -6.19 8.00
C SER A 93 7.36 -7.52 7.44
N THR A 94 7.50 -7.68 6.12
CA THR A 94 7.23 -8.94 5.41
C THR A 94 8.27 -9.11 4.32
N LEU A 95 8.90 -10.28 4.27
CA LEU A 95 9.76 -10.72 3.18
C LEU A 95 8.98 -11.69 2.29
N THR A 96 9.06 -11.48 0.98
CA THR A 96 8.43 -12.35 -0.01
C THR A 96 9.44 -12.68 -1.10
N ASP A 97 9.78 -13.96 -1.24
CA ASP A 97 10.54 -14.44 -2.39
C ASP A 97 9.64 -14.50 -3.64
N MET A 98 10.12 -14.02 -4.78
CA MET A 98 9.33 -13.88 -6.01
C MET A 98 10.10 -14.39 -7.24
N PRO A 99 10.18 -15.73 -7.43
CA PRO A 99 10.86 -16.31 -8.57
C PRO A 99 10.30 -15.83 -9.92
N GLY A 100 11.18 -15.50 -10.85
CA GLY A 100 10.82 -15.01 -12.19
C GLY A 100 10.24 -13.59 -12.25
N VAL A 101 10.00 -12.95 -11.11
CA VAL A 101 9.51 -11.56 -11.03
C VAL A 101 10.67 -10.58 -11.10
N THR A 102 10.45 -9.45 -11.76
CA THR A 102 11.42 -8.34 -11.85
C THR A 102 10.86 -7.06 -11.23
N ALA A 103 11.73 -6.12 -10.86
CA ALA A 103 11.32 -4.81 -10.36
C ALA A 103 10.44 -4.03 -11.36
N SER A 104 10.71 -4.13 -12.66
CA SER A 104 9.91 -3.44 -13.68
C SER A 104 8.48 -4.00 -13.80
N MET A 105 8.27 -5.29 -13.52
CA MET A 105 6.91 -5.86 -13.48
C MET A 105 6.09 -5.25 -12.34
N TRP A 106 6.72 -4.92 -11.22
CA TRP A 106 6.07 -4.21 -10.11
C TRP A 106 5.79 -2.74 -10.45
N ASP A 107 6.73 -2.06 -11.11
CA ASP A 107 6.50 -0.70 -11.60
C ASP A 107 5.29 -0.66 -12.55
N TRP A 108 5.23 -1.60 -13.51
CA TRP A 108 4.08 -1.79 -14.39
C TRP A 108 2.79 -2.07 -13.62
N TRP A 109 2.81 -3.03 -12.70
CA TRP A 109 1.65 -3.43 -11.91
C TRP A 109 1.01 -2.22 -11.21
N PHE A 110 1.79 -1.44 -10.45
CA PHE A 110 1.30 -0.26 -9.74
C PHE A 110 0.78 0.85 -10.68
N GLY A 111 1.36 0.95 -11.89
CA GLY A 111 0.86 1.84 -12.93
C GLY A 111 -0.42 1.36 -13.62
N TRP A 112 -0.71 0.06 -13.59
CA TRP A 112 -1.77 -0.60 -14.36
C TRP A 112 -3.01 -0.98 -13.53
N HIS A 113 -2.85 -1.45 -12.30
CA HIS A 113 -3.97 -1.99 -11.51
C HIS A 113 -4.88 -0.89 -10.95
N SER A 114 -4.35 0.30 -10.66
CA SER A 114 -5.04 1.35 -9.89
C SER A 114 -6.18 2.04 -10.66
N THR A 115 -6.34 1.78 -11.95
CA THR A 115 -7.37 2.36 -12.83
C THR A 115 -8.61 1.49 -12.97
N ASP A 116 -8.60 0.26 -12.46
CA ASP A 116 -9.65 -0.73 -12.68
C ASP A 116 -9.77 -1.68 -11.49
N THR A 117 -10.93 -1.64 -10.81
CA THR A 117 -11.23 -2.52 -9.67
C THR A 117 -11.09 -4.01 -9.99
N ALA A 118 -11.43 -4.45 -11.21
CA ALA A 118 -11.27 -5.85 -11.57
C ALA A 118 -9.77 -6.24 -11.56
N ARG A 119 -8.88 -5.36 -12.04
CA ARG A 119 -7.42 -5.59 -11.97
C ARG A 119 -6.96 -5.66 -10.51
N TYR A 120 -7.39 -4.72 -9.67
CA TYR A 120 -6.99 -4.69 -8.25
C TYR A 120 -7.35 -5.96 -7.47
N LYS A 121 -8.52 -6.53 -7.77
CA LYS A 121 -9.01 -7.78 -7.19
C LYS A 121 -8.16 -9.02 -7.51
N LEU A 122 -7.42 -9.01 -8.62
CA LEU A 122 -6.49 -10.11 -8.95
C LEU A 122 -5.42 -10.28 -7.86
N TRP A 123 -5.02 -9.19 -7.21
CA TRP A 123 -3.92 -9.17 -6.25
C TRP A 123 -4.27 -9.88 -4.94
N HIS A 124 -5.49 -9.69 -4.45
CA HIS A 124 -5.96 -10.31 -3.23
C HIS A 124 -7.47 -10.61 -3.34
N PRO A 125 -7.84 -11.76 -3.95
CA PRO A 125 -9.24 -12.14 -4.19
C PRO A 125 -10.17 -12.09 -2.98
N ASP A 126 -9.62 -12.34 -1.79
CA ASP A 126 -10.38 -12.41 -0.53
C ASP A 126 -10.55 -11.06 0.17
N ALA A 127 -9.80 -10.03 -0.22
CA ALA A 127 -9.71 -8.77 0.54
C ALA A 127 -10.02 -7.51 -0.27
N HIS A 128 -9.58 -7.44 -1.52
CA HIS A 128 -9.69 -6.23 -2.34
C HIS A 128 -11.11 -6.07 -2.89
N GLN A 129 -11.76 -4.93 -2.61
CA GLN A 129 -13.13 -4.68 -3.10
C GLN A 129 -13.21 -3.62 -4.19
N PHE A 130 -12.34 -2.62 -4.14
CA PHE A 130 -12.46 -1.43 -4.97
C PHE A 130 -11.13 -0.68 -5.06
N THR A 131 -10.84 -0.12 -6.24
CA THR A 131 -9.80 0.90 -6.40
C THR A 131 -10.26 2.02 -7.34
N THR A 132 -9.72 3.20 -7.16
CA THR A 132 -9.71 4.24 -8.19
C THR A 132 -8.53 5.18 -7.96
N ILE A 133 -7.99 5.75 -9.04
CA ILE A 133 -6.84 6.64 -8.96
C ILE A 133 -7.23 8.11 -9.14
N GLY A 134 -6.58 9.00 -8.39
CA GLY A 134 -6.86 10.44 -8.39
C GLY A 134 -6.66 11.12 -9.75
N GLU A 135 -5.72 10.60 -10.54
CA GLU A 135 -5.51 10.97 -11.94
C GLU A 135 -5.24 9.72 -12.75
N ASP A 136 -6.13 9.41 -13.69
CA ASP A 136 -5.87 8.34 -14.64
C ASP A 136 -4.82 8.80 -15.66
N ARG A 137 -3.65 8.15 -15.62
CA ARG A 137 -2.51 8.38 -16.51
C ARG A 137 -2.25 7.20 -17.46
N SER A 138 -3.13 6.20 -17.48
CA SER A 138 -2.94 4.96 -18.27
C SER A 138 -2.83 5.23 -19.78
N GLY A 139 -3.54 6.23 -20.27
CA GLY A 139 -3.51 6.62 -21.68
C GLY A 139 -2.25 7.35 -22.14
N ASP A 140 -1.43 7.87 -21.22
CA ASP A 140 -0.24 8.65 -21.57
C ASP A 140 0.98 7.75 -21.78
N ARG A 141 1.33 7.56 -23.06
CA ARG A 141 2.46 6.71 -23.50
C ARG A 141 3.81 7.38 -23.41
N THR A 142 3.87 8.66 -23.06
CA THR A 142 5.13 9.35 -22.78
C THR A 142 5.66 9.07 -21.37
N LEU A 143 4.80 8.52 -20.50
CA LEU A 143 5.14 8.20 -19.12
C LEU A 143 5.68 6.77 -19.00
N THR A 144 6.76 6.65 -18.22
CA THR A 144 7.19 5.39 -17.62
C THR A 144 6.12 4.85 -16.67
N ASP A 145 6.15 3.55 -16.38
CA ASP A 145 5.19 2.94 -15.47
C ASP A 145 5.20 3.60 -14.07
N ARG A 146 6.40 3.92 -13.56
CA ARG A 146 6.57 4.67 -12.30
C ARG A 146 5.90 6.03 -12.33
N GLN A 147 6.00 6.76 -13.44
CA GLN A 147 5.38 8.08 -13.56
C GLN A 147 3.83 8.03 -13.59
N ARG A 148 3.24 6.86 -13.87
CA ARG A 148 1.77 6.70 -13.84
C ARG A 148 1.22 6.74 -12.42
N TYR A 149 1.95 6.23 -11.43
CA TYR A 149 1.49 6.18 -10.03
C TYR A 149 2.24 7.14 -9.07
N ILE A 150 3.51 7.46 -9.29
CA ILE A 150 4.27 8.36 -8.40
C ILE A 150 3.65 9.77 -8.39
N GLY A 151 3.51 10.32 -7.19
CA GLY A 151 2.87 11.61 -6.95
C GLY A 151 1.35 11.60 -7.12
N ASN A 152 0.76 10.42 -7.28
CA ASN A 152 -0.68 10.19 -7.42
C ASN A 152 -1.27 9.60 -6.12
N VAL A 153 -2.60 9.40 -6.11
CA VAL A 153 -3.31 8.84 -4.96
C VAL A 153 -4.20 7.70 -5.45
N SER A 154 -3.97 6.49 -4.94
CA SER A 154 -4.89 5.37 -5.12
C SER A 154 -5.85 5.32 -3.94
N TYR A 155 -7.15 5.35 -4.21
CA TYR A 155 -8.20 5.20 -3.21
C TYR A 155 -8.68 3.77 -3.26
N VAL A 156 -8.56 3.06 -2.15
CA VAL A 156 -8.87 1.63 -2.05
C VAL A 156 -9.84 1.37 -0.91
N ASP A 157 -10.76 0.44 -1.14
CA ASP A 157 -11.56 -0.17 -0.07
C ASP A 157 -11.19 -1.65 -0.01
N GLU A 158 -10.65 -2.09 1.12
CA GLU A 158 -10.07 -3.43 1.28
C GLU A 158 -10.15 -3.93 2.72
N TYR A 159 -10.19 -5.25 2.87
CA TYR A 159 -10.11 -5.88 4.18
C TYR A 159 -8.66 -6.06 4.60
N ILE A 160 -8.37 -5.68 5.84
CA ILE A 160 -7.13 -6.08 6.54
C ILE A 160 -7.61 -6.82 7.79
N GLY A 161 -7.37 -8.13 7.81
CA GLY A 161 -8.07 -9.01 8.75
C GLY A 161 -9.58 -8.99 8.47
N ALA A 162 -10.39 -8.81 9.52
CA ALA A 162 -11.84 -8.76 9.41
C ALA A 162 -12.41 -7.35 9.15
N ASP A 163 -11.58 -6.31 9.23
CA ASP A 163 -12.02 -4.92 9.19
C ASP A 163 -11.89 -4.35 7.76
N LEU A 164 -12.97 -3.69 7.29
CA LEU A 164 -12.94 -2.97 6.01
C LEU A 164 -12.30 -1.59 6.21
N HIS A 165 -11.18 -1.37 5.54
CA HIS A 165 -10.46 -0.11 5.52
C HIS A 165 -10.76 0.66 4.24
N ARG A 166 -11.00 1.98 4.37
CA ARG A 166 -11.12 2.92 3.25
C ARG A 166 -9.91 3.83 3.26
N LEU A 167 -8.94 3.51 2.42
CA LEU A 167 -7.62 4.12 2.44
C LEU A 167 -7.36 4.94 1.18
N ALA A 168 -6.55 5.97 1.33
CA ALA A 168 -5.98 6.73 0.25
C ALA A 168 -4.45 6.60 0.35
N ILE A 169 -3.89 5.80 -0.56
CA ILE A 169 -2.47 5.50 -0.69
C ILE A 169 -1.82 6.59 -1.54
N ARG A 170 -1.07 7.48 -0.90
CA ARG A 170 -0.46 8.65 -1.55
C ARG A 170 0.98 8.33 -1.91
N PHE A 171 1.19 7.90 -3.15
CA PHE A 171 2.50 7.52 -3.63
C PHE A 171 3.44 8.73 -3.67
N VAL A 172 4.65 8.55 -3.14
CA VAL A 172 5.70 9.56 -3.14
C VAL A 172 6.90 9.06 -3.92
N ASP A 173 7.72 9.99 -4.40
CA ASP A 173 9.00 9.64 -4.97
C ASP A 173 9.91 9.03 -3.88
N PRO A 174 10.53 7.86 -4.08
CA PRO A 174 11.39 7.23 -3.08
C PRO A 174 12.54 8.12 -2.58
N SER A 175 13.04 9.04 -3.43
CA SER A 175 14.09 10.00 -3.04
C SER A 175 13.65 10.92 -1.91
N SER A 176 12.35 11.15 -1.72
CA SER A 176 11.81 11.93 -0.60
C SER A 176 12.01 11.24 0.77
N LEU A 177 12.22 9.92 0.77
CA LEU A 177 12.62 9.13 1.94
C LEU A 177 14.12 8.82 1.94
N GLY A 178 14.90 9.45 1.06
CA GLY A 178 16.32 9.18 0.89
C GLY A 178 16.65 7.85 0.22
N LEU A 179 15.68 7.16 -0.38
CA LEU A 179 15.90 5.91 -1.12
C LEU A 179 16.33 6.25 -2.55
N ALA A 180 17.55 5.85 -2.90
CA ALA A 180 18.11 6.10 -4.22
C ALA A 180 17.75 4.98 -5.22
N ASP A 181 17.55 5.36 -6.48
CA ASP A 181 17.38 4.41 -7.57
C ASP A 181 18.62 3.53 -7.73
N ARG A 182 18.39 2.24 -8.02
CA ARG A 182 19.44 1.25 -8.27
C ARG A 182 18.98 0.34 -9.40
N VAL A 183 19.91 -0.08 -10.26
CA VAL A 183 19.61 -0.96 -11.40
C VAL A 183 18.94 -2.24 -10.90
N GLY A 184 17.82 -2.62 -11.53
CA GLY A 184 17.06 -3.83 -11.19
C GLY A 184 16.32 -3.76 -9.86
N THR A 185 16.33 -2.62 -9.16
CA THR A 185 15.62 -2.41 -7.89
C THR A 185 14.55 -1.33 -8.06
N THR A 186 13.38 -1.53 -7.47
CA THR A 186 12.38 -0.46 -7.34
C THR A 186 11.94 -0.30 -5.89
N HIS A 187 11.48 0.89 -5.56
CA HIS A 187 10.89 1.21 -4.27
C HIS A 187 9.50 1.80 -4.51
N ILE A 188 8.47 1.15 -3.96
CA ILE A 188 7.12 1.72 -3.90
C ILE A 188 6.92 2.30 -2.51
N CYS A 189 6.79 3.62 -2.43
CA CYS A 189 6.67 4.35 -1.17
C CYS A 189 5.37 5.12 -1.15
N ALA A 190 4.64 5.07 -0.03
CA ALA A 190 3.41 5.86 0.10
C ALA A 190 3.15 6.32 1.53
N ARG A 191 2.55 7.50 1.63
CA ARG A 191 1.88 7.97 2.85
C ARG A 191 0.44 7.45 2.83
N VAL A 192 0.05 6.68 3.84
CA VAL A 192 -1.29 6.08 3.91
C VAL A 192 -2.19 7.00 4.74
N THR A 193 -3.32 7.40 4.16
CA THR A 193 -4.34 8.22 4.84
C THR A 193 -5.69 7.53 4.81
N LEU A 194 -6.59 7.94 5.71
CA LEU A 194 -8.00 7.58 5.58
C LEU A 194 -8.62 8.31 4.36
N SER A 195 -9.53 7.65 3.66
CA SER A 195 -10.21 8.27 2.49
C SER A 195 -11.21 9.35 2.88
N ASP A 196 -11.80 9.27 4.07
CA ASP A 196 -12.87 10.15 4.55
C ASP A 196 -12.40 11.24 5.54
N LEU A 197 -11.18 11.12 6.05
CA LEU A 197 -10.57 12.08 6.97
C LEU A 197 -9.19 12.50 6.46
N PRO A 198 -8.77 13.76 6.65
CA PRO A 198 -7.45 14.20 6.24
C PRO A 198 -6.35 13.72 7.21
N VAL A 199 -6.40 12.46 7.62
CA VAL A 199 -5.53 11.88 8.65
C VAL A 199 -4.66 10.81 8.01
N ALA A 200 -3.34 11.02 8.05
CA ALA A 200 -2.38 9.96 7.83
C ALA A 200 -2.36 9.00 9.01
N ILE A 201 -2.20 7.71 8.71
CA ILE A 201 -2.17 6.63 9.69
C ILE A 201 -0.86 5.84 9.64
N GLY A 202 -0.07 6.00 8.58
CA GLY A 202 1.19 5.29 8.45
C GLY A 202 1.95 5.60 7.16
N TRP A 203 3.09 4.94 7.03
CA TRP A 203 3.87 4.85 5.80
C TRP A 203 3.98 3.39 5.37
N LEU A 204 4.13 3.16 4.06
CA LEU A 204 4.60 1.90 3.51
C LEU A 204 5.82 2.13 2.63
N VAL A 205 6.72 1.15 2.62
CA VAL A 205 7.86 1.04 1.73
C VAL A 205 7.99 -0.41 1.28
N HIS A 206 7.83 -0.67 0.00
CA HIS A 206 8.17 -1.95 -0.62
C HIS A 206 9.47 -1.78 -1.40
N GLN A 207 10.52 -2.50 -1.03
CA GLN A 207 11.72 -2.63 -1.85
C GLN A 207 11.65 -3.95 -2.61
N VAL A 208 11.68 -3.89 -3.94
CA VAL A 208 11.88 -5.07 -4.79
C VAL A 208 13.31 -5.04 -5.28
N ARG A 209 14.10 -6.06 -4.95
CA ARG A 209 15.52 -6.16 -5.35
C ARG A 209 15.79 -7.53 -5.99
N PRO A 210 16.78 -7.63 -6.91
CA PRO A 210 17.02 -8.86 -7.63
C PRO A 210 17.64 -9.94 -6.73
N THR A 211 17.33 -11.20 -7.05
CA THR A 211 17.94 -12.43 -6.51
C THR A 211 18.41 -13.29 -7.69
N ASP A 212 19.07 -14.42 -7.42
CA ASP A 212 19.52 -15.34 -8.48
C ASP A 212 18.36 -15.98 -9.27
N SER A 213 17.16 -16.04 -8.68
CA SER A 213 15.96 -16.69 -9.23
C SER A 213 14.89 -15.71 -9.70
N GLY A 214 15.07 -14.40 -9.52
CA GLY A 214 14.06 -13.38 -9.82
C GLY A 214 14.26 -12.16 -8.95
N SER A 215 13.35 -11.92 -8.03
CA SER A 215 13.47 -10.86 -7.04
C SER A 215 12.87 -11.28 -5.70
N GLU A 216 13.13 -10.47 -4.69
CA GLU A 216 12.43 -10.53 -3.42
C GLU A 216 11.85 -9.15 -3.10
N MET A 217 10.72 -9.13 -2.40
CA MET A 217 10.12 -7.92 -1.85
C MET A 217 10.35 -7.85 -0.34
N ARG A 218 10.93 -6.73 0.10
CA ARG A 218 11.06 -6.36 1.51
C ARG A 218 10.06 -5.24 1.80
N SER A 219 8.94 -5.61 2.38
CA SER A 219 7.87 -4.70 2.77
C SER A 219 8.10 -4.16 4.17
N ARG A 220 7.85 -2.87 4.37
CA ARG A 220 7.92 -2.17 5.66
C ARG A 220 6.69 -1.28 5.81
N PHE A 221 5.99 -1.42 6.91
CA PHE A 221 4.90 -0.53 7.29
C PHE A 221 5.23 0.13 8.63
N PHE A 222 5.07 1.44 8.68
CA PHE A 222 5.23 2.26 9.89
C PHE A 222 3.85 2.78 10.26
N LEU A 223 3.08 1.95 10.96
CA LEU A 223 1.69 2.23 11.34
C LEU A 223 1.65 3.07 12.63
N ARG A 224 0.49 3.69 12.89
CA ARG A 224 0.31 4.70 13.96
C ARG A 224 1.19 5.94 13.80
N HIS A 225 1.72 6.19 12.61
CA HIS A 225 2.40 7.44 12.30
C HIS A 225 1.38 8.55 11.99
N PHE A 226 0.57 8.91 12.98
CA PHE A 226 -0.61 9.76 12.80
C PHE A 226 -0.28 11.22 12.51
N GLU A 227 -0.98 11.81 11.55
CA GLU A 227 -0.87 13.24 11.24
C GLU A 227 -2.16 13.76 10.60
N LEU A 228 -2.72 14.83 11.15
CA LEU A 228 -3.74 15.63 10.49
C LEU A 228 -3.06 16.46 9.38
N MET A 229 -3.24 16.00 8.15
CA MET A 229 -2.67 16.57 6.94
C MET A 229 -3.48 17.77 6.43
N ALA A 230 -2.84 18.64 5.65
CA ALA A 230 -3.47 19.80 5.03
C ALA A 230 -4.21 19.46 3.72
N LEU A 231 -4.98 18.37 3.68
CA LEU A 231 -5.62 17.89 2.44
C LEU A 231 -6.83 18.74 2.03
N SER A 232 -7.11 18.76 0.73
CA SER A 232 -8.29 19.43 0.19
C SER A 232 -9.54 18.66 0.58
N ALA A 233 -10.57 19.34 1.09
CA ALA A 233 -11.86 18.71 1.37
C ALA A 233 -12.52 18.06 0.13
N ARG A 234 -12.08 18.42 -1.07
CA ARG A 234 -12.56 17.82 -2.33
C ARG A 234 -11.90 16.48 -2.63
N SER A 235 -10.71 16.22 -2.09
CA SER A 235 -9.98 14.95 -2.24
C SER A 235 -10.34 13.92 -1.17
N LEU A 236 -11.40 14.17 -0.39
CA LEU A 236 -11.88 13.29 0.67
C LEU A 236 -13.28 12.78 0.36
N ALA A 237 -13.60 11.60 0.87
CA ALA A 237 -14.94 11.03 0.80
C ALA A 237 -15.95 12.01 1.42
N PRO A 238 -17.17 12.11 0.87
CA PRO A 238 -18.18 13.03 1.40
C PRO A 238 -18.42 12.80 2.90
N GLY A 239 -18.16 13.83 3.71
CA GLY A 239 -18.36 13.77 5.14
C GLY A 239 -18.16 15.13 5.82
N VAL A 240 -19.03 15.45 6.77
CA VAL A 240 -18.95 16.73 7.52
C VAL A 240 -17.66 16.82 8.33
N ARG A 241 -17.24 15.71 8.94
CA ARG A 241 -16.01 15.64 9.76
C ARG A 241 -14.75 15.92 8.94
N GLY A 242 -14.58 15.22 7.80
CA GLY A 242 -13.43 15.43 6.91
C GLY A 242 -13.33 16.86 6.41
N ARG A 243 -14.47 17.46 6.03
CA ARG A 243 -14.55 18.88 5.63
C ARG A 243 -14.12 19.84 6.74
N ALA A 244 -14.67 19.65 7.94
CA ALA A 244 -14.35 20.48 9.09
C ALA A 244 -12.85 20.42 9.45
N LEU A 245 -12.27 19.21 9.48
CA LEU A 245 -10.86 19.00 9.78
C LEU A 245 -9.94 19.59 8.70
N SER A 246 -10.32 19.48 7.43
CA SER A 246 -9.55 20.06 6.32
C SER A 246 -9.48 21.59 6.38
N ALA A 247 -10.55 22.22 6.89
CA ALA A 247 -10.67 23.67 7.01
C ALA A 247 -9.95 24.26 8.25
N LEU A 248 -9.39 23.43 9.13
CA LEU A 248 -8.74 23.92 10.35
C LEU A 248 -7.52 24.82 10.02
N PRO A 249 -7.41 25.98 10.69
CA PRO A 249 -6.21 26.83 10.58
C PRO A 249 -4.95 26.11 11.08
N GLY A 250 -3.79 26.50 10.55
CA GLY A 250 -2.49 25.90 10.89
C GLY A 250 -2.21 25.73 12.39
N PRO A 251 -2.41 26.75 13.24
CA PRO A 251 -2.18 26.63 14.68
C PRO A 251 -3.10 25.60 15.35
N VAL A 252 -4.37 25.52 14.92
CA VAL A 252 -5.33 24.55 15.46
C VAL A 252 -4.96 23.14 15.02
N ARG A 253 -4.61 22.96 13.73
CA ARG A 253 -4.10 21.69 13.20
C ARG A 253 -2.87 21.20 13.97
N ALA A 254 -1.91 22.08 14.24
CA ALA A 254 -0.73 21.76 15.03
C ALA A 254 -1.09 21.30 16.45
N GLY A 255 -2.09 21.94 17.08
CA GLY A 255 -2.64 21.50 18.37
C GLY A 255 -3.25 20.10 18.31
N VAL A 256 -4.06 19.81 17.28
CA VAL A 256 -4.65 18.48 17.06
C VAL A 256 -3.55 17.43 16.86
N ASN A 257 -2.50 17.73 16.08
CA ASN A 257 -1.39 16.81 15.84
C ASN A 257 -0.63 16.39 17.10
N ARG A 258 -0.66 17.19 18.18
CA ARG A 258 -0.03 16.81 19.46
C ARG A 258 -0.79 15.71 20.20
N VAL A 259 -2.12 15.67 20.04
CA VAL A 259 -2.98 14.72 20.76
C VAL A 259 -3.42 13.53 19.90
N LEU A 260 -3.36 13.69 18.58
CA LEU A 260 -3.81 12.68 17.63
C LEU A 260 -3.11 11.32 17.80
N PRO A 261 -1.78 11.22 18.04
CA PRO A 261 -1.15 9.92 18.26
C PRO A 261 -1.70 9.18 19.49
N VAL A 262 -1.99 9.90 20.57
CA VAL A 262 -2.55 9.31 21.80
C VAL A 262 -3.96 8.78 21.56
N VAL A 263 -4.81 9.56 20.88
CA VAL A 263 -6.20 9.17 20.57
C VAL A 263 -6.22 8.03 19.54
N GLY A 264 -5.46 8.16 18.46
CA GLY A 264 -5.39 7.19 17.38
C GLY A 264 -4.88 5.83 17.86
N SER A 265 -3.86 5.82 18.74
CA SER A 265 -3.32 4.57 19.29
C SER A 265 -4.34 3.79 20.11
N ARG A 266 -5.23 4.47 20.86
CA ARG A 266 -6.31 3.83 21.62
C ARG A 266 -7.41 3.22 20.75
N LEU A 267 -7.58 3.75 19.54
CA LEU A 267 -8.57 3.27 18.57
C LEU A 267 -8.00 2.21 17.64
N THR A 268 -6.69 1.97 17.69
CA THR A 268 -6.03 1.01 16.81
C THR A 268 -6.28 -0.40 17.33
N PRO A 269 -6.84 -1.32 16.51
CA PRO A 269 -7.03 -2.71 16.90
C PRO A 269 -5.73 -3.38 17.36
N SER A 270 -5.82 -4.27 18.35
CA SER A 270 -4.66 -5.01 18.85
C SER A 270 -4.12 -6.03 17.85
N THR A 271 -4.95 -6.47 16.89
CA THR A 271 -4.58 -7.43 15.84
C THR A 271 -3.96 -6.77 14.62
N LEU A 272 -3.98 -5.42 14.51
CA LEU A 272 -3.61 -4.71 13.28
C LEU A 272 -2.26 -5.16 12.69
N CYS A 273 -1.23 -5.37 13.52
CA CYS A 273 0.06 -5.83 13.02
C CYS A 273 0.03 -7.26 12.49
N HIS A 274 -0.64 -8.16 13.21
CA HIS A 274 -0.82 -9.55 12.80
C HIS A 274 -1.54 -9.59 11.44
N ASP A 275 -2.66 -8.88 11.36
CA ASP A 275 -3.50 -8.81 10.17
C ASP A 275 -2.76 -8.17 8.98
N MET A 276 -1.90 -7.17 9.24
CA MET A 276 -1.05 -6.55 8.22
C MET A 276 0.06 -7.49 7.72
N VAL A 277 0.69 -8.29 8.59
CA VAL A 277 1.68 -9.30 8.15
C VAL A 277 1.01 -10.32 7.24
N GLU A 278 -0.13 -10.86 7.66
CA GLU A 278 -0.88 -11.85 6.89
C GLU A 278 -1.33 -11.28 5.54
N HIS A 279 -1.98 -10.11 5.54
CA HIS A 279 -2.45 -9.44 4.34
C HIS A 279 -1.32 -9.20 3.33
N CYS A 280 -0.22 -8.57 3.77
CA CYS A 280 0.92 -8.30 2.89
C CYS A 280 1.58 -9.61 2.40
N ALA A 281 1.73 -10.62 3.27
CA ALA A 281 2.30 -11.89 2.86
C ALA A 281 1.44 -12.62 1.82
N ALA A 282 0.11 -12.55 1.95
CA ALA A 282 -0.83 -13.22 1.07
C ALA A 282 -0.88 -12.55 -0.30
N GLU A 283 -1.09 -11.23 -0.35
CA GLU A 283 -1.24 -10.50 -1.61
C GLU A 283 0.04 -10.55 -2.44
N MET A 284 1.21 -10.35 -1.82
CA MET A 284 2.49 -10.28 -2.55
C MET A 284 2.84 -11.65 -3.12
N ASN A 285 2.66 -12.71 -2.33
CA ASN A 285 2.90 -14.08 -2.78
C ASN A 285 1.91 -14.51 -3.86
N HIS A 286 0.64 -14.13 -3.73
CA HIS A 286 -0.38 -14.45 -4.72
C HIS A 286 -0.09 -13.79 -6.05
N LEU A 287 0.13 -12.47 -6.08
CA LEU A 287 0.44 -11.75 -7.32
C LEU A 287 1.74 -12.26 -7.95
N ALA A 288 2.79 -12.51 -7.15
CA ALA A 288 4.06 -13.04 -7.66
C ALA A 288 3.91 -14.36 -8.43
N SER A 289 2.88 -15.17 -8.10
CA SER A 289 2.66 -16.46 -8.76
C SER A 289 2.21 -16.37 -10.23
N PHE A 290 1.67 -15.22 -10.66
CA PHE A 290 1.19 -15.03 -12.03
C PHE A 290 1.63 -13.71 -12.68
N LEU A 291 2.25 -12.80 -11.94
CA LEU A 291 2.70 -11.49 -12.43
C LEU A 291 3.59 -11.58 -13.69
N PRO A 292 4.56 -12.51 -13.82
CA PRO A 292 5.36 -12.61 -15.04
C PRO A 292 4.52 -12.94 -16.28
N SER A 293 3.56 -13.87 -16.16
CA SER A 293 2.66 -14.25 -17.25
C SER A 293 1.69 -13.12 -17.60
N LEU A 294 1.10 -12.51 -16.58
CA LEU A 294 0.19 -11.37 -16.76
C LEU A 294 0.90 -10.19 -17.44
N HIS A 295 2.12 -9.88 -16.99
CA HIS A 295 2.94 -8.83 -17.61
C HIS A 295 3.34 -9.19 -19.05
N ALA A 296 3.65 -10.45 -19.35
CA ALA A 296 3.96 -10.86 -20.72
C ALA A 296 2.75 -10.68 -21.67
N GLU A 297 1.53 -10.83 -21.17
CA GLU A 297 0.30 -10.70 -21.95
C GLU A 297 -0.23 -9.26 -22.03
N PHE A 298 -0.11 -8.49 -20.94
CA PHE A 298 -0.73 -7.16 -20.81
C PHE A 298 0.27 -6.01 -20.59
N GLY A 299 1.58 -6.27 -20.62
CA GLY A 299 2.63 -5.26 -20.37
C GLY A 299 2.54 -4.03 -21.28
N ASP A 300 2.13 -4.23 -22.53
CA ASP A 300 1.96 -3.15 -23.52
C ASP A 300 0.56 -2.50 -23.51
N VAL A 301 -0.37 -3.08 -22.75
CA VAL A 301 -1.77 -2.66 -22.66
C VAL A 301 -1.90 -1.61 -21.54
N PRO A 302 -2.55 -0.46 -21.79
CA PRO A 302 -2.76 0.57 -20.78
C PRO A 302 -3.74 0.12 -19.69
#